data_AF-A0A8J7K7Y7-F1
#
_entry.id   AF-A0A8J7K7Y7-F1
#
_cell.length_a   1.000
_cell.length_b   1.000
_cell.length_c   1.000
_cell.angle_alpha   90.00
_cell.angle_beta   90.00
_cell.angle_gamma   90.00
#
_symmetry.space_group_name_H-M   'P 1'
#
loop_
_entity.id
_entity.type
_entity.pdbx_description
1 polymer ?
#
loop_
_entity_poly.entity_id
_entity_poly.type
_entity_poly.pdbx_seq_one_letter_code
_entity_poly.pdbx_strand_id
1 'polypeptide(L)'
;MHQDLATLLEQTDQLREHMDSLRGGIQAAHDQSRRLEYDAAGINECMASIQKCVRLAGNNRMAALSARDMRKVMGELEESVERLAGFIG
;
A
#
# COMPACT_ATOMS: atom_id res chain seq x y z
N MET A 1 -34.69 43.32 5.94
CA MET A 1 -35.10 42.07 6.63
C MET A 1 -35.28 40.88 5.68
N HIS A 2 -35.91 41.00 4.51
CA HIS A 2 -35.95 39.87 3.54
C HIS A 2 -34.61 39.58 2.86
N GLN A 3 -33.81 40.62 2.60
CA GLN A 3 -32.51 40.50 1.92
C GLN A 3 -31.45 39.79 2.79
N ASP A 4 -31.48 40.01 4.12
CA ASP A 4 -30.58 39.33 5.06
C ASP A 4 -30.88 37.83 5.20
N LEU A 5 -32.16 37.44 5.13
CA LEU A 5 -32.57 36.03 5.22
C LEU A 5 -32.13 35.23 3.99
N ALA A 6 -32.22 35.82 2.81
CA ALA A 6 -31.77 35.19 1.56
C ALA A 6 -30.25 34.95 1.57
N THR A 7 -29.47 35.94 2.00
CA THR A 7 -28.02 35.82 2.14
C THR A 7 -27.62 34.73 3.15
N LEU A 8 -28.33 34.64 4.28
CA LEU A 8 -28.07 33.59 5.28
C LEU A 8 -28.37 32.18 4.76
N LEU A 9 -29.44 32.02 3.97
CA LEU A 9 -29.76 30.74 3.33
C LEU A 9 -28.70 30.34 2.32
N GLU A 10 -28.26 31.27 1.46
CA GLU A 10 -27.19 31.02 0.48
C GLU A 10 -25.87 30.62 1.17
N GLN A 11 -25.49 31.31 2.25
CA GLN A 11 -24.31 30.95 3.05
C GLN A 11 -24.44 29.57 3.71
N THR A 12 -25.64 29.19 4.14
CA THR A 12 -25.90 27.88 4.74
C THR A 12 -25.79 26.76 3.69
N ASP A 13 -26.30 26.99 2.48
CA ASP A 13 -26.18 26.04 1.37
C ASP A 13 -24.72 25.87 0.94
N GLN A 14 -23.97 26.96 0.81
CA GLN A 14 -22.53 26.92 0.52
C GLN A 14 -21.74 26.16 1.60
N LEU A 15 -22.04 26.39 2.88
CA LEU A 15 -21.43 25.65 3.98
C LEU A 15 -21.75 24.15 3.91
N ARG A 16 -22.98 23.80 3.53
CA ARG A 16 -23.38 22.41 3.36
C ARG A 16 -22.60 21.74 2.23
N GLU A 17 -22.48 22.39 1.08
CA GLU A 17 -21.69 21.89 -0.05
C GLU A 17 -20.21 21.72 0.31
N HIS A 18 -19.64 22.67 1.05
CA HIS A 18 -18.27 22.55 1.54
C HIS A 18 -18.10 21.39 2.52
N MET A 19 -19.05 21.16 3.42
CA MET A 19 -19.04 20.01 4.32
C MET A 19 -19.18 18.68 3.58
N ASP A 20 -20.01 18.63 2.55
CA ASP A 20 -20.18 17.43 1.71
C ASP A 20 -18.88 17.12 0.93
N SER A 21 -18.25 18.15 0.36
CA SER A 21 -16.96 18.03 -0.33
C SER A 21 -15.84 17.58 0.63
N LEU A 22 -15.77 18.17 1.82
CA LEU A 22 -14.79 17.79 2.85
C LEU A 22 -15.01 16.34 3.31
N ARG A 23 -16.26 15.93 3.55
CA ARG A 23 -16.59 14.54 3.90
C ARG A 23 -16.15 13.57 2.80
N GLY A 24 -16.42 13.92 1.54
CA GLY A 24 -15.96 13.14 0.39
C GLY A 24 -14.43 13.02 0.33
N GLY A 25 -13.72 14.14 0.55
CA GLY A 25 -12.26 14.18 0.58
C GLY A 25 -11.66 13.34 1.72
N ILE A 26 -12.25 13.41 2.93
CA ILE A 26 -11.82 12.60 4.08
C ILE A 26 -12.01 11.11 3.80
N GLN A 27 -13.16 10.72 3.23
CA GLN A 27 -13.42 9.32 2.88
C GLN A 27 -12.40 8.81 1.85
N ALA A 28 -12.12 9.60 0.81
CA ALA A 28 -11.13 9.25 -0.21
C ALA A 28 -9.71 9.13 0.38
N ALA A 29 -9.32 10.06 1.26
CA ALA A 29 -8.02 10.02 1.93
C ALA A 29 -7.90 8.80 2.86
N HIS A 30 -8.96 8.46 3.59
CA HIS A 30 -9.00 7.27 4.44
C HIS A 30 -8.87 5.99 3.61
N ASP A 31 -9.60 5.87 2.50
CA ASP A 31 -9.53 4.72 1.60
C ASP A 31 -8.14 4.61 0.95
N GLN A 32 -7.52 5.74 0.61
CA GLN A 32 -6.14 5.79 0.13
C GLN A 32 -5.15 5.35 1.21
N SER A 33 -5.30 5.81 2.46
CA SER A 33 -4.46 5.38 3.59
C SER A 33 -4.52 3.87 3.79
N ARG A 34 -5.73 3.29 3.76
CA ARG A 34 -5.91 1.83 3.89
C ARG A 34 -5.22 1.05 2.77
N ARG A 35 -5.26 1.55 1.53
CA ARG A 35 -4.54 0.93 0.41
C ARG A 35 -3.04 1.00 0.63
N LEU A 36 -2.51 2.16 1.00
CA LEU A 36 -1.08 2.32 1.30
C LEU A 36 -0.62 1.43 2.45
N GLU A 37 -1.42 1.27 3.51
CA GLU A 37 -1.12 0.35 4.61
C GLU A 37 -1.09 -1.11 4.15
N TYR A 38 -2.04 -1.51 3.31
CA TYR A 38 -2.08 -2.84 2.71
C TYR A 38 -0.87 -3.10 1.80
N ASP A 39 -0.55 -2.14 0.93
CA ASP A 39 0.59 -2.22 0.02
C ASP A 39 1.91 -2.24 0.80
N ALA A 40 2.03 -1.42 1.85
CA ALA A 40 3.20 -1.41 2.73
C ALA A 40 3.37 -2.73 3.49
N ALA A 41 2.29 -3.36 3.94
CA ALA A 41 2.35 -4.69 4.55
C ALA A 41 2.83 -5.75 3.53
N GLY A 42 2.27 -5.76 2.32
CA GLY A 42 2.67 -6.66 1.24
C GLY A 42 4.12 -6.48 0.80
N ILE A 43 4.59 -5.23 0.68
CA ILE A 43 5.99 -4.89 0.42
C ILE A 43 6.91 -5.44 1.51
N ASN A 44 6.55 -5.26 2.79
CA ASN A 44 7.34 -5.77 3.90
C ASN A 44 7.43 -7.30 3.90
N GLU A 45 6.36 -8.01 3.57
CA GLU A 45 6.36 -9.47 3.44
C GLU A 45 7.25 -9.95 2.28
N CYS A 46 7.18 -9.28 1.13
CA CYS A 46 8.05 -9.57 -0.01
C CYS A 46 9.51 -9.31 0.35
N MET A 47 9.81 -8.19 1.00
CA MET A 47 11.16 -7.85 1.47
C MET A 47 11.70 -8.87 2.48
N ALA A 48 10.88 -9.34 3.42
CA ALA A 48 11.28 -10.38 4.37
C ALA A 48 11.59 -11.72 3.66
N SER A 49 10.79 -12.08 2.66
CA SER A 49 10.98 -13.28 1.84
C SER A 49 12.25 -13.21 0.99
N ILE A 50 12.51 -12.06 0.36
CA ILE A 50 13.75 -11.77 -0.36
C ILE A 50 14.94 -11.86 0.59
N GLN A 51 14.88 -11.22 1.77
CA GLN A 51 15.96 -11.27 2.76
C GLN A 51 16.21 -12.69 3.27
N LYS A 52 15.16 -13.52 3.40
CA LYS A 52 15.28 -14.94 3.74
C LYS A 52 15.99 -15.71 2.61
N CYS A 53 15.60 -15.52 1.36
CA CYS A 53 16.23 -16.16 0.20
C CYS A 53 17.70 -15.74 0.06
N VAL A 54 18.00 -14.45 0.20
CA VAL A 54 19.38 -13.92 0.18
C VAL A 54 20.20 -14.48 1.34
N ARG A 55 19.63 -14.62 2.55
CA ARG A 55 20.32 -15.30 3.65
C ARG A 55 20.52 -16.79 3.39
N LEU A 56 19.56 -17.48 2.79
CA LEU A 56 19.72 -18.90 2.44
C LEU A 56 20.76 -19.11 1.33
N ALA A 57 20.87 -18.17 0.39
CA ALA A 57 21.89 -18.16 -0.65
C ALA A 57 23.28 -17.75 -0.09
N GLY A 58 23.34 -16.75 0.79
CA GLY A 58 24.57 -16.15 1.31
C GLY A 58 25.14 -16.80 2.58
N ASN A 59 24.29 -17.24 3.53
CA ASN A 59 24.70 -17.86 4.80
C ASN A 59 24.83 -19.39 4.76
N ASN A 60 24.37 -20.08 3.70
CA ASN A 60 24.66 -21.51 3.52
C ASN A 60 26.08 -21.73 2.97
N ARG A 61 27.07 -21.27 3.73
CA ARG A 61 28.26 -22.02 4.13
C ARG A 61 28.69 -23.17 3.20
N MET A 62 29.23 -22.85 2.02
CA MET A 62 30.10 -23.65 1.13
C MET A 62 29.84 -25.16 0.84
N ALA A 63 28.89 -25.89 1.44
CA ALA A 63 28.95 -27.37 1.43
C ALA A 63 27.65 -28.19 1.41
N ALA A 64 26.43 -27.63 1.54
CA ALA A 64 25.26 -28.49 1.83
C ALA A 64 23.90 -28.11 1.19
N LEU A 65 23.82 -27.14 0.28
CA LEU A 65 22.60 -26.97 -0.53
C LEU A 65 22.73 -27.80 -1.81
N SER A 66 21.77 -28.71 -2.02
CA SER A 66 21.69 -29.43 -3.29
C SER A 66 21.32 -28.44 -4.41
N ALA A 67 21.74 -28.73 -5.65
CA ALA A 67 21.33 -27.95 -6.82
C ALA A 67 19.80 -27.89 -7.02
N ARG A 68 19.04 -28.80 -6.37
CA ARG A 68 17.58 -28.77 -6.33
C ARG A 68 17.06 -27.71 -5.36
N ASP A 69 17.65 -27.61 -4.18
CA ASP A 69 17.21 -26.64 -3.16
C ASP A 69 17.63 -25.21 -3.52
N MET A 70 18.77 -25.05 -4.19
CA MET A 70 19.16 -23.75 -4.74
C MET A 70 18.19 -23.25 -5.82
N ARG A 71 17.74 -24.13 -6.73
CA ARG A 71 16.70 -23.77 -7.72
C ARG A 71 15.39 -23.36 -7.07
N LYS A 72 15.00 -24.01 -5.97
CA LYS A 72 13.81 -23.62 -5.21
C LYS A 72 13.95 -22.23 -4.58
N VAL A 73 15.09 -21.96 -3.93
CA VAL A 73 15.37 -20.66 -3.32
C VAL A 73 15.37 -19.54 -4.36
N MET A 74 15.93 -19.79 -5.56
CA MET A 74 15.91 -18.81 -6.65
C MET A 74 14.50 -18.61 -7.22
N GLY A 75 13.71 -19.68 -7.34
CA GLY A 75 12.29 -19.55 -7.74
C GLY A 75 11.45 -18.76 -6.73
N GLU A 76 11.62 -19.03 -5.43
CA GLU A 76 10.96 -18.26 -4.36
C GLU A 76 11.40 -16.79 -4.34
N LEU A 77 12.66 -16.52 -4.70
CA LEU A 77 13.19 -15.16 -4.84
C LEU A 77 12.58 -14.44 -6.04
N GLU A 78 12.53 -15.07 -7.21
CA GLU A 78 11.93 -14.52 -8.43
C GLU A 78 10.44 -14.21 -8.20
N GLU A 79 9.68 -15.13 -7.62
CA GLU A 79 8.26 -14.92 -7.29
C GLU A 79 8.06 -13.78 -6.29
N SER A 80 8.95 -13.64 -5.31
CA SER A 80 8.87 -12.55 -4.33
C SER A 80 9.24 -11.19 -4.93
N VAL A 81 10.14 -11.15 -5.90
CA VAL A 81 10.50 -9.93 -6.64
C VAL A 81 9.38 -9.54 -7.62
N GLU A 82 8.77 -10.51 -8.30
CA GLU A 82 7.63 -10.28 -9.20
C GLU A 82 6.42 -9.72 -8.43
N ARG A 83 6.12 -10.29 -7.25
CA ARG A 83 5.08 -9.74 -6.36
C ARG A 83 5.43 -8.34 -5.86
N LEU A 84 6.69 -8.09 -5.48
CA LEU A 84 7.14 -6.76 -5.07
C LEU A 84 6.97 -5.72 -6.19
N ALA A 85 7.28 -6.09 -7.44
CA ALA A 85 7.09 -5.23 -8.59
C ALA A 85 5.62 -4.84 -8.79
N GLY A 86 4.67 -5.74 -8.50
CA GLY A 86 3.23 -5.46 -8.56
C GLY A 86 2.70 -4.48 -7.49
N PHE A 87 3.48 -4.17 -6.46
CA PHE A 87 3.15 -3.10 -5.49
C PHE A 87 3.77 -1.73 -5.87
N ILE A 88 4.75 -1.72 -6.78
CA ILE A 88 5.50 -0.51 -7.16
C ILE A 88 5.07 0.02 -8.53
N GLY A 89 4.57 -0.85 -9.43
CA GLY A 89 4.05 -0.50 -10.76
C GLY A 89 2.53 -0.34 -10.80
#